data_AF-A0A520E296-F1
#
_entry.id   AF-A0A520E296-F1
#
_cell.length_a   1.000
_cell.length_b   1.000
_cell.length_c   1.000
_cell.angle_alpha   90.00
_cell.angle_beta   90.00
_cell.angle_gamma   90.00
#
_symmetry.space_group_name_H-M   'P 1'
#
loop_
_entity.id
_entity.type
_entity.pdbx_description
1 polymer ?
#
loop_
_entity_poly.entity_id
_entity_poly.type
_entity_poly.pdbx_seq_one_letter_code
_entity_poly.pdbx_strand_id
1 'polypeptide(L)'
;MVIRRATNICAALVIVVLTVLAGAGGASSAVPSPIDPAMLPEDGPPAPPQPTEQRTLCVPAVAGGDGADIPRSQQDLGFDSVWSITRGAGQRIAVIDTGVSRHPRLPALEGGGDYVGTSDGTDDC
;
A
#
# COMPACT_ATOMS: atom_id res chain seq x y z
N MET A 1 -2.81 -56.24 -32.53
CA MET A 1 -1.83 -55.60 -31.62
C MET A 1 -0.97 -54.54 -32.32
N VAL A 2 -0.51 -54.78 -33.55
CA VAL A 2 0.37 -53.87 -34.33
C VAL A 2 -0.32 -52.56 -34.76
N ILE A 3 -1.57 -52.61 -35.21
CA ILE A 3 -2.34 -51.43 -35.65
C ILE A 3 -2.53 -50.42 -34.51
N ARG A 4 -2.91 -50.88 -33.31
CA ARG A 4 -3.01 -50.04 -32.10
C ARG A 4 -1.69 -49.37 -31.70
N ARG A 5 -0.55 -50.04 -31.93
CA ARG A 5 0.79 -49.48 -31.65
C ARG A 5 1.14 -48.37 -32.65
N ALA A 6 0.84 -48.56 -33.94
CA ALA A 6 1.06 -47.55 -34.96
C ALA A 6 0.19 -46.29 -34.74
N THR A 7 -1.08 -46.45 -34.38
CA THR A 7 -1.98 -45.32 -34.07
C THR A 7 -1.47 -44.51 -32.88
N ASN A 8 -0.99 -45.16 -31.82
CA ASN A 8 -0.45 -44.48 -30.65
C ASN A 8 0.85 -43.71 -30.96
N ILE A 9 1.71 -44.24 -31.84
CA ILE A 9 2.94 -43.56 -32.27
C ILE A 9 2.61 -42.33 -33.12
N CYS A 10 1.68 -42.43 -34.07
CA CYS A 10 1.26 -41.27 -34.86
C CYS A 10 0.61 -40.20 -33.98
N ALA A 11 -0.26 -40.58 -33.04
CA ALA A 11 -0.88 -39.64 -32.12
C ALA A 11 0.18 -38.92 -31.25
N ALA A 12 1.17 -39.65 -30.73
CA ALA A 12 2.26 -39.07 -29.96
C ALA A 12 3.10 -38.08 -30.80
N LEU A 13 3.43 -38.44 -32.05
CA LEU A 13 4.17 -37.55 -32.96
C LEU A 13 3.38 -36.28 -33.28
N VAL A 14 2.08 -36.40 -33.53
CA VAL A 14 1.21 -35.23 -33.78
C VAL A 14 1.17 -34.32 -32.56
N ILE A 15 1.03 -34.86 -31.35
CA ILE A 15 1.04 -34.07 -30.11
C ILE A 15 2.37 -33.34 -29.94
N VAL A 16 3.51 -34.04 -30.13
CA VAL A 16 4.84 -33.43 -30.02
C VAL A 16 5.00 -32.30 -31.04
N VAL A 17 4.65 -32.53 -32.29
CA VAL A 17 4.72 -31.51 -33.36
C VAL A 17 3.83 -30.31 -33.02
N LEU A 18 2.60 -30.53 -32.53
CA LEU A 18 1.71 -29.44 -32.12
C LEU A 18 2.28 -28.63 -30.95
N THR A 19 2.87 -29.28 -29.95
CA THR A 19 3.46 -28.58 -28.80
C THR A 19 4.70 -27.77 -29.17
N VAL A 20 5.51 -28.24 -30.12
CA VAL A 20 6.68 -27.50 -30.62
C VAL A 20 6.23 -26.31 -31.46
N LEU A 21 5.22 -26.47 -32.32
CA LEU A 21 4.68 -25.40 -33.16
C LEU A 21 3.91 -24.34 -32.37
N ALA A 22 3.29 -24.69 -31.25
CA ALA A 22 2.57 -23.75 -30.40
C ALA A 22 3.48 -22.78 -29.65
N GLY A 23 4.78 -23.12 -29.49
CA GLY A 23 5.75 -22.32 -28.74
C GLY A 23 5.44 -22.25 -27.24
N ALA A 24 6.44 -21.88 -26.44
CA ALA A 24 6.15 -21.43 -25.08
C ALA A 24 5.46 -20.07 -25.19
N GLY A 25 4.21 -19.96 -24.76
CA GLY A 25 3.51 -18.67 -24.71
C GLY A 25 4.39 -17.65 -24.00
N GLY A 26 4.68 -16.53 -24.67
CA GLY A 26 5.50 -15.47 -24.09
C GLY A 26 4.81 -14.91 -22.86
N ALA A 27 5.41 -15.08 -21.68
CA ALA A 27 4.99 -14.36 -20.49
C ALA A 27 5.38 -12.89 -20.67
N SER A 28 4.44 -12.07 -21.13
CA SER A 28 4.62 -10.63 -21.18
C SER A 28 4.18 -10.07 -19.84
N SER A 29 5.15 -9.71 -18.99
CA SER A 29 4.88 -8.86 -17.83
C SER A 29 4.96 -7.41 -18.28
N ALA A 30 4.05 -6.57 -17.80
CA ALA A 30 4.28 -5.13 -17.85
C ALA A 30 5.60 -4.84 -17.10
N VAL A 31 6.49 -4.11 -17.76
CA VAL A 31 7.70 -3.59 -17.11
C VAL A 31 7.31 -2.27 -16.45
N PRO A 32 7.67 -2.02 -15.18
CA PRO A 32 7.44 -0.73 -14.54
C PRO A 32 8.08 0.40 -15.37
N SER A 33 7.37 1.52 -15.51
CA SER A 33 7.92 2.70 -16.17
C SER A 33 9.21 3.14 -15.45
N PRO A 34 10.28 3.49 -16.19
CA PRO A 34 11.47 4.07 -15.58
C PRO A 34 11.14 5.34 -14.78
N ILE A 35 11.79 5.52 -13.64
CA ILE A 35 11.72 6.76 -12.85
C ILE A 35 12.66 7.79 -13.48
N ASP A 36 12.15 8.99 -13.75
CA ASP A 36 12.97 10.15 -14.15
C ASP A 36 13.22 11.05 -12.92
N PRO A 37 14.46 11.12 -12.39
CA PRO A 37 14.77 11.94 -11.23
C PRO A 37 14.71 13.45 -11.50
N ALA A 38 14.63 13.88 -12.76
CA ALA A 38 14.50 15.30 -13.11
C ALA A 38 13.05 15.80 -13.08
N MET A 39 12.04 14.91 -13.02
CA MET A 39 10.63 15.27 -12.97
C MET A 39 10.09 15.37 -11.54
N LEU A 40 10.69 16.21 -10.72
CA LEU A 40 10.11 16.57 -9.41
C LEU A 40 8.96 17.58 -9.60
N PRO A 41 7.92 17.55 -8.75
CA PRO A 41 6.91 18.61 -8.73
C PRO A 41 7.55 19.94 -8.35
N GLU A 42 6.87 21.04 -8.69
CA GLU A 42 7.30 22.38 -8.25
C GLU A 42 7.26 22.46 -6.71
N ASP A 43 8.30 23.08 -6.14
CA ASP A 43 8.33 23.39 -4.71
C ASP A 43 7.27 24.46 -4.40
N GLY A 44 6.51 24.25 -3.34
CA GLY A 44 5.50 25.19 -2.88
C GLY A 44 5.02 24.85 -1.47
N PRO A 45 4.36 25.79 -0.78
CA PRO A 45 3.71 25.48 0.48
C PRO A 45 2.59 24.43 0.25
N PRO A 46 2.29 23.59 1.25
CA PRO A 46 1.14 22.69 1.20
C PRO A 46 -0.15 23.46 0.90
N ALA A 47 -0.81 23.07 -0.19
CA ALA A 47 -2.08 23.62 -0.63
C ALA A 47 -2.73 22.67 -1.65
N PRO A 48 -4.07 22.67 -1.76
CA PRO A 48 -4.73 21.91 -2.81
C PRO A 48 -4.40 22.50 -4.19
N PRO A 49 -4.20 21.66 -5.23
CA PRO A 49 -3.86 22.14 -6.57
C PRO A 49 -5.00 22.90 -7.26
N GLN A 50 -6.23 22.78 -6.74
CA GLN A 50 -7.43 23.49 -7.16
C GLN A 50 -8.28 23.81 -5.93
N PRO A 51 -9.16 24.83 -5.96
CA PRO A 51 -10.06 25.10 -4.85
C PRO A 51 -10.93 23.90 -4.48
N THR A 52 -11.04 23.64 -3.18
CA THR A 52 -11.84 22.55 -2.60
C THR A 52 -12.99 23.12 -1.78
N GLU A 53 -14.02 22.30 -1.55
CA GLU A 53 -15.12 22.60 -0.63
C GLU A 53 -15.47 21.35 0.21
N GLN A 54 -15.83 21.54 1.48
CA GLN A 54 -16.34 20.46 2.31
C GLN A 54 -17.80 20.16 1.93
N ARG A 55 -18.06 18.94 1.47
CA ARG A 55 -19.40 18.54 0.98
C ARG A 55 -20.17 17.65 1.97
N THR A 56 -19.51 17.18 3.02
CA THR A 56 -20.09 16.27 4.01
C THR A 56 -19.53 16.60 5.39
N LEU A 57 -20.33 16.34 6.43
CA LEU A 57 -19.89 16.52 7.82
C LEU A 57 -18.72 15.58 8.13
N CYS A 58 -17.76 16.06 8.93
CA CYS A 58 -16.65 15.22 9.38
C CYS A 58 -17.17 14.02 10.18
N VAL A 59 -16.51 12.87 10.01
CA VAL A 59 -16.86 11.64 10.72
C VAL A 59 -15.98 11.52 11.96
N PRO A 60 -16.53 11.56 13.18
CA PRO A 60 -15.72 11.43 14.38
C PRO A 60 -15.18 10.01 14.52
N ALA A 61 -14.01 9.89 15.14
CA ALA A 61 -13.48 8.59 15.53
C ALA A 61 -14.45 7.85 16.46
N VAL A 62 -14.71 6.58 16.16
CA VAL A 62 -15.50 5.69 17.01
C VAL A 62 -14.54 4.93 17.93
N ALA A 63 -14.88 4.85 19.22
CA ALA A 63 -14.10 4.05 20.16
C ALA A 63 -14.04 2.59 19.66
N GLY A 64 -12.82 2.06 19.53
CA GLY A 64 -12.59 0.67 19.14
C GLY A 64 -12.37 -0.23 20.35
N GLY A 65 -13.00 -1.41 20.34
CA GLY A 65 -12.80 -2.47 21.34
C GLY A 65 -13.54 -2.26 22.67
N ASP A 66 -13.42 -3.23 23.56
CA ASP A 66 -14.12 -3.28 24.86
C ASP A 66 -13.40 -2.53 25.99
N GLY A 67 -12.30 -1.82 25.70
CA GLY A 67 -11.56 -1.06 26.70
C GLY A 67 -10.07 -0.91 26.41
N ALA A 68 -9.27 -0.80 27.48
CA ALA A 68 -7.83 -0.54 27.44
C ALA A 68 -6.96 -1.77 27.09
N ASP A 69 -7.57 -2.84 26.59
CA ASP A 69 -6.85 -4.06 26.25
C ASP A 69 -5.86 -3.83 25.10
N ILE A 70 -4.76 -4.59 25.12
CA ILE A 70 -3.75 -4.55 24.06
C ILE A 70 -4.40 -5.04 22.76
N PRO A 71 -4.40 -4.25 21.67
CA PRO A 71 -5.01 -4.67 20.41
C PRO A 71 -4.40 -5.98 19.89
N ARG A 72 -5.25 -6.83 19.30
CA ARG A 72 -4.81 -8.14 18.78
C ARG A 72 -3.65 -8.02 17.80
N SER A 73 -3.68 -7.02 16.92
CA SER A 73 -2.60 -6.72 15.97
C SER A 73 -1.26 -6.46 16.66
N GLN A 74 -1.25 -5.77 17.80
CA GLN A 74 -0.04 -5.51 18.57
C GLN A 74 0.51 -6.78 19.21
N GLN A 75 -0.37 -7.67 19.68
CA GLN A 75 0.00 -8.98 20.25
C GLN A 75 0.62 -9.88 19.16
N ASP A 76 -0.04 -9.98 18.01
CA ASP A 76 0.42 -10.82 16.89
C ASP A 76 1.77 -10.34 16.33
N LEU A 77 2.03 -9.03 16.35
CA LEU A 77 3.32 -8.45 15.96
C LEU A 77 4.40 -8.53 17.06
N GLY A 78 4.04 -8.90 18.30
CA GLY A 78 5.00 -9.10 19.39
C GLY A 78 5.81 -7.85 19.77
N PHE A 79 5.18 -6.66 19.79
CA PHE A 79 5.88 -5.38 20.04
C PHE A 79 6.59 -5.32 21.40
N ASP A 80 6.05 -6.01 22.40
CA ASP A 80 6.63 -6.14 23.74
C ASP A 80 8.06 -6.70 23.72
N SER A 81 8.33 -7.65 22.81
CA SER A 81 9.65 -8.25 22.65
C SER A 81 10.71 -7.25 22.13
N VAL A 82 10.30 -6.21 21.40
CA VAL A 82 11.19 -5.25 20.74
C VAL A 82 11.40 -3.98 21.57
N TRP A 83 10.47 -3.63 22.45
CA TRP A 83 10.53 -2.38 23.22
C TRP A 83 11.69 -2.25 24.20
N SER A 84 12.32 -3.36 24.58
CA SER A 84 13.57 -3.35 25.35
C SER A 84 14.77 -2.90 24.51
N ILE A 85 14.70 -3.05 23.19
CA ILE A 85 15.73 -2.70 22.22
C ILE A 85 15.51 -1.28 21.69
N THR A 86 14.28 -0.95 21.30
CA THR A 86 13.95 0.38 20.78
C THR A 86 12.47 0.72 20.97
N ARG A 87 12.19 2.02 21.10
CA ARG A 87 10.85 2.62 21.05
C ARG A 87 10.73 3.69 19.96
N GLY A 88 11.68 3.74 19.03
CA GLY A 88 11.71 4.74 17.96
C GLY A 88 12.17 6.13 18.38
N ALA A 89 12.85 6.27 19.53
CA ALA A 89 13.36 7.57 19.98
C ALA A 89 14.28 8.20 18.91
N GLY A 90 14.09 9.50 18.66
CA GLY A 90 14.83 10.26 17.66
C GLY A 90 14.35 10.10 16.21
N GLN A 91 13.34 9.27 15.95
CA GLN A 91 12.73 9.15 14.62
C GLN A 91 11.57 10.13 14.47
N ARG A 92 11.52 10.81 13.32
CA ARG A 92 10.37 11.64 12.91
C ARG A 92 9.63 10.90 11.80
N ILE A 93 8.32 10.74 11.96
CA ILE A 93 7.45 10.03 11.01
C ILE A 93 6.47 11.02 10.41
N ALA A 94 6.43 11.11 9.08
CA ALA A 94 5.38 11.84 8.37
C ALA A 94 4.16 10.93 8.19
N VAL A 95 2.97 11.43 8.54
CA VAL A 95 1.69 10.77 8.31
C VAL A 95 0.99 11.53 7.19
N ILE A 96 0.85 10.89 6.01
CA ILE A 96 0.17 11.45 4.85
C ILE A 96 -1.19 10.76 4.76
N ASP A 97 -2.22 11.42 5.27
CA ASP A 97 -3.57 10.85 5.44
C ASP A 97 -4.62 11.97 5.39
N THR A 98 -5.79 11.80 6.03
CA THR A 98 -6.87 12.81 6.17
C THR A 98 -6.58 13.92 7.18
N GLY A 99 -5.40 13.90 7.79
CA GLY A 99 -5.02 14.73 8.93
C GLY A 99 -5.00 13.94 10.23
N VAL A 100 -4.55 14.57 11.31
CA VAL A 100 -4.49 13.93 12.63
C VAL A 100 -5.00 14.88 13.71
N SER A 101 -6.15 14.54 14.29
CA SER A 101 -6.69 15.30 15.42
C SER A 101 -5.75 15.28 16.62
N ARG A 102 -5.50 16.46 17.20
CA ARG A 102 -4.69 16.59 18.43
C ARG A 102 -5.29 15.76 19.56
N HIS A 103 -4.46 14.98 20.24
CA HIS A 103 -4.91 14.07 21.29
C HIS A 103 -3.87 13.97 22.42
N PRO A 104 -4.26 13.82 23.71
CA PRO A 104 -3.31 13.71 24.83
C PRO A 104 -2.29 12.57 24.71
N ARG A 105 -2.62 11.51 23.96
CA ARG A 105 -1.69 10.39 23.66
C ARG A 105 -0.69 10.69 22.52
N LEU A 106 -0.84 11.83 21.85
CA LEU A 106 0.02 12.31 20.75
C LEU A 106 0.63 13.68 21.11
N PRO A 107 1.38 13.81 22.21
CA PRO A 107 1.85 15.10 22.71
C PRO A 107 2.91 15.78 21.82
N ALA A 108 3.54 15.02 20.92
CA ALA A 108 4.58 15.50 20.01
C ALA A 108 4.08 15.67 18.56
N LEU A 109 2.76 15.78 18.35
CA LEU A 109 2.18 15.99 17.03
C LEU A 109 2.53 17.39 16.49
N GLU A 110 3.22 17.42 15.35
CA GLU A 110 3.58 18.62 14.60
C GLU A 110 2.73 18.68 13.31
N GLY A 111 2.28 19.87 12.92
CA GLY A 111 1.56 20.08 11.66
C GLY A 111 2.50 19.93 10.45
N GLY A 112 2.10 19.12 9.47
CA GLY A 112 2.84 18.87 8.23
C GLY A 112 2.35 19.67 7.02
N GLY A 113 1.22 20.39 7.19
CA GLY A 113 0.50 21.07 6.12
C GLY A 113 -0.73 20.31 5.64
N ASP A 114 -1.49 20.96 4.76
CA ASP A 114 -2.78 20.48 4.28
C ASP A 114 -2.86 20.64 2.76
N TYR A 115 -3.06 19.53 2.05
CA TYR A 115 -3.20 19.50 0.59
C TYR A 115 -4.68 19.39 0.16
N VAL A 116 -5.62 19.51 1.10
CA VAL A 116 -7.07 19.41 0.85
C VAL A 116 -7.79 20.66 1.34
N GLY A 117 -7.57 21.08 2.57
CA GLY A 117 -8.15 22.28 3.18
C GLY A 117 -7.14 23.41 3.36
N THR A 118 -7.27 24.14 4.46
CA THR A 118 -6.38 25.24 4.85
C THR A 118 -5.87 25.09 6.29
N SER A 119 -5.89 23.86 6.83
CA SER A 119 -5.38 23.57 8.17
C SER A 119 -3.85 23.43 8.15
N ASP A 120 -3.24 23.10 9.29
CA ASP A 120 -1.84 22.70 9.38
C ASP A 120 -1.65 21.17 9.25
N GLY A 121 -2.72 20.44 8.89
CA GLY A 121 -2.78 18.97 8.87
C GLY A 121 -3.19 18.34 10.20
N THR A 122 -3.53 19.14 11.22
CA THR A 122 -4.01 18.63 12.53
C THR A 122 -5.53 18.63 12.71
N ASP A 123 -6.27 18.83 11.61
CA ASP A 123 -7.71 18.60 11.50
C ASP A 123 -7.92 17.30 10.72
N ASP A 124 -8.66 16.34 11.29
CA ASP A 124 -8.97 15.04 10.67
C ASP A 124 -10.46 14.97 10.29
N CYS A 125 -10.72 14.98 8.99
CA CYS A 125 -12.01 15.01 8.31
C CYS A 125 -11.89 14.29 6.96
#